data_AF-A0AAU7EVD4-F1
#
_entry.id   AF-A0AAU7EVD4-F1
#
_cell.length_a   1.000
_cell.length_b   1.000
_cell.length_c   1.000
_cell.angle_alpha   90.00
_cell.angle_beta   90.00
_cell.angle_gamma   90.00
#
_symmetry.space_group_name_H-M   'P 1'
#
loop_
_entity.id
_entity.type
_entity.pdbx_description
1 polymer ?
#
loop_
_entity_poly.entity_id
_entity_poly.type
_entity_poly.pdbx_seq_one_letter_code
_entity_poly.pdbx_strand_id
1 'polypeptide(L)'
;MAEQEDAKPASGRFNTNDETKRIVWTQTAGHCELCGADLTFDYRAGKPMKWGEVAHILPASPKGPRGRADHDAEAHTNDTANLMLLCPGCHDRIDRDADGYPENSWSPS
;
A
#
# COMPACT_ATOMS: atom_id res chain seq x y z
N MET A 1 -20.18 12.91 21.09
CA MET A 1 -18.97 12.43 20.40
C MET A 1 -19.44 11.20 19.65
N ALA A 2 -19.56 11.28 18.34
CA ALA A 2 -20.09 10.17 17.54
C ALA A 2 -18.89 9.33 17.09
N GLU A 3 -18.71 8.18 17.72
CA GLU A 3 -17.93 7.09 17.17
C GLU A 3 -18.63 6.65 15.88
N GLN A 4 -17.94 6.79 14.76
CA GLN A 4 -18.39 6.25 13.49
C GLN A 4 -18.00 4.78 13.47
N GLU A 5 -19.00 3.92 13.66
CA GLU A 5 -18.86 2.47 13.50
C GLU A 5 -18.59 2.17 12.02
N ASP A 6 -17.35 1.79 11.70
CA ASP A 6 -16.93 1.42 10.35
C ASP A 6 -17.69 0.16 9.88
N ALA A 7 -18.55 0.34 8.90
CA ALA A 7 -19.33 -0.74 8.31
C ALA A 7 -18.41 -1.72 7.56
N LYS A 8 -18.43 -2.99 7.99
CA LYS A 8 -17.69 -4.12 7.41
C LYS A 8 -17.94 -4.27 5.89
N PRO A 9 -16.92 -4.12 5.02
CA PRO A 9 -17.12 -4.20 3.58
C PRO A 9 -17.37 -5.63 3.11
N ALA A 10 -18.36 -5.79 2.22
CA ALA A 10 -18.85 -7.06 1.67
C ALA A 10 -17.84 -7.85 0.82
N SER A 11 -16.63 -7.33 0.59
CA SER A 11 -15.57 -7.96 -0.20
C SER A 11 -14.36 -8.44 0.63
N GLY A 12 -14.34 -8.25 1.95
CA GLY A 12 -13.27 -8.74 2.82
C GLY A 12 -11.89 -8.10 2.59
N ARG A 13 -11.82 -6.95 1.88
CA ARG A 13 -10.62 -6.12 1.75
C ARG A 13 -10.86 -4.79 2.47
N PHE A 14 -10.08 -4.53 3.51
CA PHE A 14 -10.08 -3.24 4.17
C PHE A 14 -9.33 -2.22 3.33
N ASN A 15 -9.91 -1.03 3.19
CA ASN A 15 -9.28 0.07 2.47
C ASN A 15 -8.51 0.95 3.45
N THR A 16 -7.31 1.36 3.08
CA THR A 16 -6.57 2.40 3.81
C THR A 16 -7.29 3.74 3.67
N ASN A 17 -7.44 4.46 4.77
CA ASN A 17 -8.06 5.78 4.77
C ASN A 17 -7.17 6.84 4.09
N ASP A 18 -7.75 7.96 3.71
CA ASP A 18 -7.04 8.97 2.92
C ASP A 18 -5.99 9.75 3.71
N GLU A 19 -6.13 9.86 5.03
CA GLU A 19 -5.13 10.46 5.91
C GLU A 19 -3.84 9.63 5.91
N THR A 20 -3.96 8.32 6.13
CA THR A 20 -2.84 7.37 6.13
C THR A 20 -2.17 7.34 4.77
N LYS A 21 -2.95 7.32 3.67
CA LYS A 21 -2.37 7.43 2.31
C LYS A 21 -1.52 8.69 2.16
N ARG A 22 -1.98 9.85 2.65
CA ARG A 22 -1.20 11.10 2.59
C ARG A 22 0.09 10.98 3.38
N ILE A 23 0.06 10.37 4.56
CA ILE A 23 1.27 10.13 5.38
C ILE A 23 2.29 9.30 4.60
N VAL A 24 1.87 8.18 3.99
CA VAL A 24 2.74 7.33 3.17
C VAL A 24 3.33 8.11 1.99
N TRP A 25 2.50 8.87 1.27
CA TRP A 25 2.97 9.74 0.18
C TRP A 25 4.00 10.78 0.65
N THR A 26 3.84 11.33 1.86
CA THR A 26 4.78 12.30 2.42
C THR A 26 6.07 11.64 2.89
N GLN A 27 6.01 10.50 3.58
CA GLN A 27 7.17 9.76 4.08
C GLN A 27 8.09 9.28 2.95
N THR A 28 7.50 8.87 1.83
CA THR A 28 8.21 8.40 0.63
C THR A 28 8.65 9.53 -0.30
N ALA A 29 8.38 10.78 0.06
CA ALA A 29 8.58 11.96 -0.79
C ALA A 29 7.96 11.80 -2.19
N GLY A 30 6.88 11.02 -2.34
CA GLY A 30 6.24 10.71 -3.61
C GLY A 30 7.08 9.87 -4.57
N HIS A 31 8.09 9.14 -4.09
CA HIS A 31 8.90 8.24 -4.90
C HIS A 31 8.47 6.79 -4.69
N CYS A 32 8.55 5.98 -5.75
CA CYS A 32 8.32 4.55 -5.63
C CYS A 32 9.40 3.91 -4.74
N GLU A 33 9.00 3.18 -3.70
CA GLU A 33 9.93 2.57 -2.74
C GLU A 33 10.71 1.37 -3.31
N LEU A 34 10.31 0.85 -4.48
CA LEU A 34 11.06 -0.20 -5.17
C LEU A 34 12.06 0.32 -6.20
N CYS A 35 11.62 1.23 -7.09
CA CYS A 35 12.44 1.66 -8.22
C CYS A 35 12.91 3.11 -8.14
N GLY A 36 12.47 3.87 -7.13
CA GLY A 36 12.83 5.27 -6.95
C GLY A 36 12.22 6.24 -7.96
N ALA A 37 11.27 5.80 -8.80
CA ALA A 37 10.62 6.68 -9.78
C ALA A 37 9.84 7.80 -9.06
N ASP A 38 9.97 9.04 -9.53
CA ASP A 38 9.15 10.17 -9.09
C ASP A 38 7.69 9.97 -9.56
N LEU A 39 6.78 9.86 -8.60
CA LEU A 39 5.36 9.64 -8.84
C LEU A 39 4.54 10.93 -8.78
N THR A 40 5.19 12.07 -8.66
CA THR A 40 4.60 13.41 -8.50
C THR A 40 4.61 14.24 -9.80
N PHE A 41 5.34 13.78 -10.81
CA PHE A 41 5.48 14.49 -12.08
C PHE A 41 5.54 13.52 -13.28
N ASP A 42 4.85 13.87 -14.37
CA ASP A 42 5.02 13.22 -15.66
C ASP A 42 5.95 14.08 -16.54
N TYR A 43 7.20 13.63 -16.68
CA TYR A 43 8.20 14.31 -17.49
C TYR A 43 7.91 14.29 -18.99
N ARG A 44 7.10 13.35 -19.49
CA ARG A 44 6.71 13.29 -20.91
C ARG A 44 5.64 14.33 -21.22
N ALA A 45 4.69 14.50 -20.30
CA ALA A 45 3.63 15.49 -20.43
C ALA A 45 4.02 16.88 -19.86
N GLY A 46 5.13 16.97 -19.14
CA GLY A 46 5.61 18.22 -18.54
C GLY A 46 4.68 18.77 -17.46
N LYS A 47 3.97 17.91 -16.71
CA LYS A 47 2.96 18.34 -15.74
C LYS A 47 3.00 17.54 -14.44
N PRO A 48 2.60 18.14 -13.30
CA PRO A 48 2.38 17.41 -12.07
C PRO A 48 1.34 16.31 -12.26
N MET A 49 1.59 15.16 -11.63
CA MET A 49 0.71 13.99 -11.70
C MET A 49 0.88 13.19 -10.41
N LYS A 50 -0.18 12.55 -9.91
CA LYS A 50 -0.05 11.55 -8.82
C LYS A 50 -0.44 10.20 -9.37
N TRP A 51 0.54 9.41 -9.79
CA TRP A 51 0.31 8.14 -10.48
C TRP A 51 0.77 6.90 -9.70
N GLY A 52 1.12 7.09 -8.43
CA GLY A 52 1.45 6.01 -7.50
C GLY A 52 0.24 5.42 -6.78
N GLU A 53 0.41 4.22 -6.27
CA GLU A 53 -0.59 3.44 -5.55
C GLU A 53 -0.04 3.06 -4.18
N VAL A 54 -0.86 3.25 -3.14
CA VAL A 54 -0.52 2.78 -1.78
C VAL A 54 -0.96 1.32 -1.68
N ALA A 55 0.00 0.45 -1.46
CA ALA A 55 -0.19 -1.00 -1.40
C ALA A 55 0.16 -1.53 0.00
N HIS A 56 -0.53 -2.59 0.41
CA HIS A 56 -0.22 -3.28 1.66
C HIS A 56 0.98 -4.22 1.48
N ILE A 57 1.92 -4.17 2.43
CA ILE A 57 3.07 -5.09 2.49
C ILE A 57 2.57 -6.49 2.85
N LEU A 58 1.82 -6.59 3.95
CA LEU A 58 1.05 -7.79 4.33
C LEU A 58 -0.40 -7.63 3.88
N PRO A 59 -0.99 -8.63 3.20
CA PRO A 59 -2.31 -8.48 2.60
C PRO A 59 -3.39 -8.25 3.66
N ALA A 60 -4.31 -7.35 3.34
CA ALA A 60 -5.51 -7.02 4.13
C ALA A 60 -6.59 -8.13 4.12
N SER A 61 -6.20 -9.39 3.89
CA SER A 61 -7.08 -10.56 4.00
C SER A 61 -6.25 -11.82 4.23
N PRO A 62 -6.71 -12.76 5.08
CA PRO A 62 -6.09 -14.08 5.23
C PRO A 62 -6.14 -14.94 3.96
N LYS A 63 -6.87 -14.50 2.90
CA LYS A 63 -6.98 -15.20 1.60
C LYS A 63 -6.11 -14.60 0.48
N GLY A 64 -5.27 -13.60 0.75
CA GLY A 64 -4.27 -13.16 -0.21
C GLY A 64 -3.17 -14.22 -0.41
N PRO A 65 -2.40 -14.20 -1.52
CA PRO A 65 -1.28 -15.12 -1.73
C PRO A 65 -0.21 -15.06 -0.62
N ARG A 66 -0.21 -13.98 0.18
CA ARG A 66 0.68 -13.72 1.32
C ARG A 66 -0.08 -13.66 2.67
N GLY A 67 -1.32 -14.15 2.73
CA GLY A 67 -2.18 -14.06 3.91
C GLY A 67 -1.70 -14.97 5.03
N ARG A 68 -1.56 -14.43 6.25
CA ARG A 68 -1.31 -15.23 7.45
C ARG A 68 -2.58 -15.29 8.31
N ALA A 69 -2.79 -16.42 8.98
CA ALA A 69 -3.96 -16.64 9.84
C ALA A 69 -3.94 -15.79 11.14
N ASP A 70 -2.77 -15.24 11.50
CA ASP A 70 -2.52 -14.40 12.68
C ASP A 70 -2.51 -12.89 12.36
N HIS A 71 -2.73 -12.50 11.10
CA HIS A 71 -2.75 -11.10 10.70
C HIS A 71 -4.16 -10.50 10.81
N ASP A 72 -4.33 -9.58 11.76
CA ASP A 72 -5.54 -8.77 11.86
C ASP A 72 -5.53 -7.68 10.78
N ALA A 73 -6.00 -8.05 9.60
CA ALA A 73 -6.09 -7.17 8.45
C ALA A 73 -6.88 -5.87 8.71
N GLU A 74 -7.82 -5.89 9.66
CA GLU A 74 -8.59 -4.71 10.03
C GLU A 74 -7.73 -3.75 10.85
N ALA A 75 -7.02 -4.27 11.87
CA ALA A 75 -6.13 -3.49 12.71
C ALA A 75 -4.94 -2.88 11.92
N HIS A 76 -4.45 -3.56 10.89
CA HIS A 76 -3.25 -3.15 10.15
C HIS A 76 -3.52 -2.47 8.81
N THR A 77 -4.78 -2.24 8.42
CA THR A 77 -5.10 -1.59 7.13
C THR A 77 -4.64 -0.12 7.05
N ASN A 78 -4.52 0.54 8.20
CA ASN A 78 -4.09 1.94 8.35
C ASN A 78 -2.71 2.07 9.02
N ASP A 79 -2.01 0.96 9.25
CA ASP A 79 -0.65 0.99 9.79
C ASP A 79 0.31 1.39 8.69
N THR A 80 0.93 2.57 8.80
CA THR A 80 1.89 3.06 7.81
C THR A 80 3.09 2.13 7.65
N ALA A 81 3.47 1.38 8.70
CA ALA A 81 4.56 0.40 8.62
C ALA A 81 4.18 -0.82 7.78
N ASN A 82 2.89 -1.04 7.52
CA ASN A 82 2.37 -2.09 6.64
C ASN A 82 1.99 -1.58 5.25
N LEU A 83 2.37 -0.35 4.89
CA LEU A 83 2.01 0.28 3.63
C LEU A 83 3.27 0.72 2.89
N MET A 84 3.17 0.73 1.56
CA MET A 84 4.24 1.24 0.70
C MET A 84 3.67 1.99 -0.51
N LEU A 85 4.45 2.94 -1.03
CA LEU A 85 4.12 3.66 -2.26
C LEU A 85 4.79 3.02 -3.47
N LEU A 86 4.00 2.58 -4.43
CA LEU A 86 4.48 1.91 -5.64
C LEU A 86 4.02 2.60 -6.92
N CYS A 87 4.83 2.53 -7.96
CA CYS A 87 4.35 2.79 -9.31
C CYS A 87 3.54 1.58 -9.82
N PRO A 88 2.59 1.76 -10.77
CA PRO A 88 1.74 0.68 -11.26
C PRO A 88 2.52 -0.52 -11.79
N GLY A 89 3.69 -0.28 -12.41
CA GLY A 89 4.54 -1.35 -12.91
C GLY A 89 5.25 -2.17 -11.82
N CYS A 90 5.60 -1.54 -10.69
CA CYS A 90 6.17 -2.25 -9.54
C CYS A 90 5.07 -2.95 -8.72
N HIS A 91 3.91 -2.32 -8.60
CA HIS A 91 2.75 -2.91 -7.93
C HIS A 91 2.27 -4.18 -8.64
N ASP A 92 2.05 -4.14 -9.95
CA ASP A 92 1.65 -5.31 -10.75
C ASP A 92 2.73 -6.43 -10.71
N ARG A 93 4.02 -6.07 -10.62
CA ARG A 93 5.10 -7.05 -10.49
C ARG A 93 5.00 -7.82 -9.17
N ILE A 94 4.88 -7.13 -8.03
CA ILE A 94 4.78 -7.78 -6.72
C ILE A 94 3.50 -8.63 -6.64
N ASP A 95 2.39 -8.13 -7.17
CA ASP A 95 1.12 -8.85 -7.14
C ASP A 95 1.18 -10.18 -7.93
N ARG A 96 1.98 -10.24 -8.99
CA ARG A 96 2.14 -11.44 -9.84
C ARG A 96 3.24 -12.40 -9.40
N ASP A 97 4.30 -11.89 -8.78
CA ASP A 97 5.48 -12.66 -8.35
C ASP A 97 5.70 -12.50 -6.84
N ALA A 98 4.76 -13.01 -6.06
CA ALA A 98 4.82 -12.94 -4.61
C ALA A 98 6.03 -13.71 -4.04
N ASP A 99 6.50 -14.75 -4.73
CA ASP A 99 7.63 -15.58 -4.30
C ASP A 99 8.98 -14.85 -4.48
N GLY A 100 9.11 -14.00 -5.50
CA GLY A 100 10.28 -13.12 -5.67
C GLY A 100 10.34 -11.93 -4.71
N TYR A 101 9.21 -11.61 -4.05
CA TYR A 101 9.06 -10.47 -3.15
C TYR A 101 8.42 -10.89 -1.80
N PRO A 102 9.10 -11.74 -1.00
CA PRO A 102 8.54 -12.21 0.25
C PRO A 102 8.41 -11.08 1.27
N GLU A 103 7.40 -11.17 2.15
CA GLU A 103 7.04 -10.14 3.14
C GLU A 103 8.21 -9.65 4.00
N ASN A 104 9.14 -10.55 4.33
CA ASN A 104 10.30 -10.29 5.18
C ASN A 104 11.40 -9.48 4.47
N SER A 105 11.26 -9.23 3.17
CA SER A 105 12.21 -8.41 2.40
C SER A 105 12.02 -6.91 2.67
N TRP A 106 10.92 -6.52 3.33
CA TRP A 106 10.47 -5.12 3.43
C TRP A 106 10.29 -4.63 4.87
N SER A 107 10.97 -5.24 5.83
CA SER A 107 10.93 -4.75 7.22
C SER A 107 11.58 -3.36 7.30
N PRO A 108 10.85 -2.30 7.68
CA PRO A 108 11.49 -1.03 7.99
C PRO A 108 12.49 -1.24 9.13
N SER A 109 13.67 -0.66 8.97
CA SER A 109 14.74 -0.64 9.99
C SER A 109 14.40 0.30 11.14
#